data_AF-A0A8B6DWI6-F1
#
_entry.id   AF-A0A8B6DWI6-F1
#
_cell.length_a   1.000
_cell.length_b   1.000
_cell.length_c   1.000
_cell.angle_alpha   90.00
_cell.angle_beta   90.00
_cell.angle_gamma   90.00
#
_symmetry.space_group_name_H-M   'P 1'
#
loop_
_entity.id
_entity.type
_entity.pdbx_description
1 polymer ?
#
loop_
_entity_poly.entity_id
_entity_poly.type
_entity_poly.pdbx_seq_one_letter_code
_entity_poly.pdbx_strand_id
1 'polypeptide(L)'
;ETLSESELVWTTGIGSIVRQTGGLIKDGGLLQKAVRVVKDKVISVQQIQIFDRIIQTVDKLLTVVKESLPGDRGDNPIVSNLVQNLYIQEMVAPRKVLDYLITKGDVSYLSMNQTLGSDASFSQILYSALYNARLLCWSVVKPDEQKTRSVELDPKQIKLLLSVLHSMNIVNQWKDINNIVHVNLSLSQCITTLETLVSTLIQKLTENSKKYLLTAALDSAAEKGSWCLALQVTNGSYTVKIHVFTLDFKFLVDRCSELDESKVQVLQVAAPYLTTDNKHTLAEIMVARMMSAEPIFPVNGGIQALAVLNSIVTELGEIESCRDLFEASMSQIMTWKEDKDDLLLYSSDVGQSRSDIIFANIEIMKFLQQTVNLVSIYLTDKEWDFIMCSVVSFVQSIEESVERLPTSVEVQIFTCTTCRLLTTVASCLQTDVEKAVFPPNLLTEWNEFFSEGIFGALLPLFVKTADNHTESITGQIYLLLKSLSMSVCQCPKQQVLDHKLAAYLKADDSSGLPNSLQTLLNHVCPLLSHDVREVQLGAFHLLYSIIPELPQYEKESKDSTEEEVS
;
A
#
# COMPACT_ATOMS: atom_id res chain seq x y z
N GLU A 1 -5.80 9.49 -48.68
CA GLU A 1 -4.64 9.48 -49.61
C GLU A 1 -3.37 10.02 -48.95
N THR A 2 -3.36 11.23 -48.39
CA THR A 2 -2.15 11.89 -47.84
C THR A 2 -1.40 11.16 -46.71
N LEU A 3 -2.09 10.45 -45.80
CA LEU A 3 -1.42 9.70 -44.71
C LEU A 3 -0.71 8.44 -45.24
N SER A 4 -1.36 7.72 -46.14
CA SER A 4 -0.83 6.48 -46.74
C SER A 4 0.36 6.77 -47.66
N GLU A 5 0.30 7.88 -48.40
CA GLU A 5 1.41 8.34 -49.23
C GLU A 5 2.59 8.78 -48.37
N SER A 6 2.34 9.57 -47.33
CA SER A 6 3.38 9.95 -46.36
C SER A 6 4.03 8.73 -45.72
N GLU A 7 3.21 7.71 -45.42
CA GLU A 7 3.67 6.44 -44.86
C GLU A 7 4.60 5.69 -45.81
N LEU A 8 4.19 5.53 -47.06
CA LEU A 8 5.01 4.88 -48.09
C LEU A 8 6.33 5.63 -48.32
N VAL A 9 6.30 6.96 -48.32
CA VAL A 9 7.48 7.80 -48.53
C VAL A 9 8.48 7.63 -47.39
N TRP A 10 8.05 7.69 -46.12
CA TRP A 10 9.00 7.57 -45.01
C TRP A 10 9.54 6.14 -44.87
N THR A 11 8.70 5.12 -45.05
CA THR A 11 9.14 3.71 -44.98
C THR A 11 10.15 3.38 -46.07
N THR A 12 9.90 3.82 -47.31
CA THR A 12 10.86 3.66 -48.43
C THR A 12 12.15 4.45 -48.18
N GLY A 13 12.03 5.68 -47.68
CA GLY A 13 13.17 6.54 -47.36
C GLY A 13 14.07 5.94 -46.27
N ILE A 14 13.48 5.48 -45.15
CA ILE A 14 14.23 4.81 -44.07
C ILE A 14 14.88 3.52 -44.59
N GLY A 15 14.15 2.71 -45.36
CA GLY A 15 14.71 1.48 -45.93
C GLY A 15 15.93 1.74 -46.82
N SER A 16 15.88 2.78 -47.67
CA SER A 16 17.03 3.19 -48.49
C SER A 16 18.23 3.61 -47.63
N ILE A 17 18.00 4.43 -46.59
CA ILE A 17 19.05 4.90 -45.68
C ILE A 17 19.68 3.73 -44.92
N VAL A 18 18.87 2.78 -44.44
CA VAL A 18 19.36 1.58 -43.74
C VAL A 18 20.25 0.74 -44.67
N ARG A 19 19.85 0.52 -45.93
CA ARG A 19 20.67 -0.20 -46.92
C ARG A 19 22.01 0.50 -47.19
N GLN A 20 22.01 1.82 -47.28
CA GLN A 20 23.21 2.61 -47.60
C GLN A 20 24.17 2.75 -46.41
N THR A 21 23.63 2.87 -45.19
CA THR A 21 24.42 3.14 -43.98
C THR A 21 24.72 1.90 -43.14
N GLY A 22 24.17 0.76 -43.54
CA GLY A 22 24.18 -0.48 -42.75
C GLY A 22 23.29 -0.40 -41.50
N GLY A 23 22.46 0.63 -41.34
CA GLY A 23 21.52 0.75 -40.20
C GLY A 23 22.16 1.09 -38.85
N LEU A 24 23.44 1.43 -38.79
CA LEU A 24 24.11 1.81 -37.55
C LEU A 24 23.56 3.12 -36.97
N ILE A 25 23.28 3.13 -35.67
CA ILE A 25 22.88 4.35 -34.94
C ILE A 25 24.14 5.19 -34.71
N LYS A 26 24.21 6.34 -35.38
CA LYS A 26 25.29 7.33 -35.23
C LYS A 26 24.77 8.59 -34.54
N ASP A 27 25.65 9.29 -33.82
CA ASP A 27 25.32 10.57 -33.21
C ASP A 27 24.86 11.60 -34.24
N GLY A 28 23.70 12.21 -33.99
CA GLY A 28 23.04 13.14 -34.91
C GLY A 28 22.36 12.46 -36.12
N GLY A 29 22.48 11.15 -36.28
CA GLY A 29 21.91 10.38 -37.39
C GLY A 29 20.38 10.27 -37.35
N LEU A 30 19.77 9.92 -38.48
CA LEU A 30 18.31 9.85 -38.61
C LEU A 30 17.68 8.86 -37.62
N LEU A 31 18.25 7.66 -37.47
CA LEU A 31 17.72 6.64 -36.54
C LEU A 31 17.81 7.10 -35.08
N GLN A 32 18.89 7.78 -34.68
CA GLN A 32 18.99 8.34 -33.33
C GLN A 32 17.95 9.44 -33.08
N LYS A 33 17.71 10.31 -34.07
CA LYS A 33 16.65 11.33 -34.01
C LYS A 33 15.27 10.69 -33.92
N ALA A 34 15.00 9.64 -34.71
CA ALA A 34 13.74 8.90 -34.67
C ALA A 34 13.53 8.26 -33.29
N VAL A 35 14.55 7.61 -32.74
CA VAL A 35 14.54 7.05 -31.37
C VAL A 35 14.19 8.13 -30.35
N ARG A 36 14.83 9.30 -30.41
CA ARG A 36 14.57 10.42 -29.49
C ARG A 36 13.12 10.90 -29.59
N VAL A 37 12.63 11.14 -30.81
CA VAL A 37 11.24 11.58 -31.04
C VAL A 37 10.23 10.58 -30.51
N VAL A 38 10.46 9.28 -30.73
CA VAL A 38 9.58 8.23 -30.21
C VAL A 38 9.56 8.25 -28.69
N LYS A 39 10.74 8.30 -28.04
CA LYS A 39 10.83 8.36 -26.57
C LYS A 39 10.09 9.56 -26.00
N ASP A 40 10.34 10.75 -26.53
CA ASP A 40 9.71 11.98 -26.07
C ASP A 40 8.18 11.91 -26.24
N LYS A 41 7.70 11.27 -27.31
CA LYS A 41 6.27 11.10 -27.58
C LYS A 41 5.60 10.06 -26.68
N VAL A 42 6.26 8.95 -26.36
CA VAL A 42 5.69 7.96 -25.44
C VAL A 42 5.64 8.54 -24.02
N ILE A 43 6.67 9.23 -23.56
CA ILE A 43 6.71 9.82 -22.21
C ILE A 43 5.66 10.93 -22.04
N SER A 44 5.30 11.65 -23.11
CA SER A 44 4.31 12.75 -23.05
C SER A 44 2.87 12.32 -23.36
N VAL A 45 2.62 11.05 -23.67
CA VAL A 45 1.29 10.61 -24.10
C VAL A 45 0.30 10.51 -22.94
N GLN A 46 -0.89 11.09 -23.13
CA GLN A 46 -1.99 11.06 -22.15
C GLN A 46 -3.24 10.33 -22.68
N GLN A 47 -3.30 10.09 -24.00
CA GLN A 47 -4.46 9.49 -24.67
C GLN A 47 -4.10 8.18 -25.35
N ILE A 48 -4.93 7.16 -25.14
CA ILE A 48 -4.74 5.81 -25.68
C ILE A 48 -4.66 5.79 -27.22
N GLN A 49 -5.45 6.60 -27.92
CA GLN A 49 -5.45 6.61 -29.40
C GLN A 49 -4.12 7.13 -29.96
N ILE A 50 -3.48 8.07 -29.26
CA ILE A 50 -2.16 8.58 -29.64
C ILE A 50 -1.11 7.50 -29.34
N PHE A 51 -1.21 6.83 -28.19
CA PHE A 51 -0.33 5.73 -27.81
C PHE A 51 -0.35 4.59 -28.84
N ASP A 52 -1.54 4.14 -29.27
CA ASP A 52 -1.68 3.08 -30.26
C ASP A 52 -1.05 3.44 -31.61
N ARG A 53 -1.21 4.70 -32.05
CA ARG A 53 -0.54 5.19 -33.27
C ARG A 53 0.98 5.19 -33.14
N ILE A 54 1.51 5.56 -31.98
CA ILE A 54 2.95 5.52 -31.72
C ILE A 54 3.45 4.08 -31.82
N ILE A 55 2.79 3.12 -31.15
CA ILE A 55 3.16 1.70 -31.22
C ILE A 55 3.14 1.19 -32.66
N GLN A 56 2.06 1.44 -33.40
CA GLN A 56 1.95 1.03 -34.80
C GLN A 56 3.08 1.61 -35.66
N THR A 57 3.47 2.86 -35.40
CA THR A 57 4.58 3.52 -36.12
C THR A 57 5.92 2.87 -35.78
N VAL A 58 6.13 2.51 -34.51
CA VAL A 58 7.35 1.83 -34.05
C VAL A 58 7.44 0.42 -34.61
N ASP A 59 6.35 -0.34 -34.62
CA ASP A 59 6.31 -1.68 -35.23
C ASP A 59 6.67 -1.63 -36.71
N LYS A 60 6.13 -0.64 -37.44
CA LYS A 60 6.46 -0.39 -38.85
C LYS A 60 7.93 0.00 -39.03
N LEU A 61 8.45 0.88 -38.18
CA LEU A 61 9.86 1.30 -38.21
C LEU A 61 10.79 0.09 -38.04
N LEU A 62 10.53 -0.74 -37.02
CA LEU A 62 11.32 -1.93 -36.74
C LEU A 62 11.25 -2.95 -37.89
N THR A 63 10.06 -3.14 -38.47
CA THR A 63 9.85 -4.02 -39.63
C THR A 63 10.64 -3.54 -40.84
N VAL A 64 10.55 -2.24 -41.19
CA VAL A 64 11.28 -1.64 -42.31
C VAL A 64 12.79 -1.77 -42.15
N VAL A 65 13.31 -1.50 -40.94
CA VAL A 65 14.74 -1.64 -40.65
C VAL A 65 15.17 -3.09 -40.80
N LYS A 66 14.40 -4.03 -40.24
CA LYS A 66 14.68 -5.48 -40.32
C LYS A 66 14.70 -5.98 -41.77
N GLU A 67 13.73 -5.58 -42.58
CA GLU A 67 13.63 -6.00 -43.99
C GLU A 67 14.67 -5.34 -44.90
N SER A 68 15.25 -4.22 -44.47
CA SER A 68 16.21 -3.45 -45.28
C SER A 68 17.67 -3.81 -45.01
N LEU A 69 17.96 -4.66 -44.03
CA LEU A 69 19.33 -5.09 -43.72
C LEU A 69 19.74 -6.31 -44.58
N PRO A 70 20.96 -6.33 -45.13
CA PRO A 70 21.47 -7.47 -45.90
C PRO A 70 21.82 -8.64 -44.96
N GLY A 71 21.25 -9.83 -45.20
CA GLY A 71 21.56 -11.05 -44.45
C GLY A 71 20.35 -11.94 -44.18
N ASP A 72 20.60 -13.13 -43.62
CA ASP A 72 19.55 -14.08 -43.26
C ASP A 72 18.62 -13.48 -42.18
N ARG A 73 17.32 -13.82 -42.21
CA ARG A 73 16.25 -13.18 -41.41
C ARG A 73 16.30 -13.50 -39.90
N GLY A 74 17.46 -13.94 -39.40
CA GLY A 74 17.73 -14.26 -38.00
C GLY A 74 17.91 -13.03 -37.10
N ASP A 75 18.50 -13.24 -35.91
CA ASP A 75 18.74 -12.17 -34.94
C ASP A 75 19.84 -11.23 -35.45
N ASN A 76 19.44 -10.06 -35.91
CA ASN A 76 20.35 -9.05 -36.44
C ASN A 76 20.77 -8.08 -35.31
N PRO A 77 22.07 -7.96 -35.00
CA PRO A 77 22.57 -7.13 -33.89
C PRO A 77 22.22 -5.64 -34.05
N ILE A 78 22.01 -5.17 -35.28
CA ILE A 78 21.66 -3.78 -35.58
C ILE A 78 20.20 -3.51 -35.20
N VAL A 79 19.31 -4.46 -35.48
CA VAL A 79 17.91 -4.41 -35.05
C VAL A 79 17.83 -4.51 -33.53
N SER A 80 18.57 -5.44 -32.90
CA SER A 80 18.62 -5.56 -31.44
C SER A 80 19.14 -4.28 -30.79
N ASN A 81 20.18 -3.64 -31.36
CA ASN A 81 20.68 -2.37 -30.87
C ASN A 81 19.64 -1.24 -31.04
N LEU A 82 18.88 -1.21 -32.13
CA LEU A 82 17.81 -0.23 -32.32
C LEU A 82 16.69 -0.41 -31.29
N VAL A 83 16.25 -1.64 -31.05
CA VAL A 83 15.24 -1.94 -30.01
C VAL A 83 15.74 -1.53 -28.64
N GLN A 84 16.99 -1.86 -28.28
CA GLN A 84 17.59 -1.44 -27.01
C GLN A 84 17.64 0.09 -26.87
N ASN A 85 17.90 0.80 -27.97
CA ASN A 85 17.91 2.27 -27.96
C ASN A 85 16.51 2.88 -27.84
N LEU A 86 15.45 2.14 -28.20
CA LEU A 86 14.06 2.59 -28.06
C LEU A 86 13.51 2.46 -26.64
N TYR A 87 14.08 1.60 -25.79
CA TYR A 87 13.63 1.40 -24.40
C TYR A 87 13.56 2.71 -23.62
N ILE A 88 12.42 2.92 -22.95
CA ILE A 88 12.21 4.04 -22.04
C ILE A 88 12.90 3.74 -20.72
N GLN A 89 13.55 4.76 -20.15
CA GLN A 89 14.26 4.63 -18.88
C GLN A 89 13.34 4.25 -17.72
N GLU A 90 13.96 3.75 -16.66
CA GLU A 90 13.29 3.34 -15.44
C GLU A 90 12.49 4.49 -14.82
N MET A 91 11.24 4.22 -14.44
CA MET A 91 10.40 5.18 -13.73
C MET A 91 10.41 4.91 -12.23
N VAL A 92 10.61 5.98 -11.45
CA VAL A 92 10.58 5.98 -9.98
C VAL A 92 9.13 6.09 -9.52
N ALA A 93 8.79 5.33 -8.47
CA ALA A 93 7.45 5.37 -7.87
C ALA A 93 7.08 6.80 -7.44
N PRO A 94 5.90 7.31 -7.84
CA PRO A 94 5.42 8.61 -7.37
C PRO A 94 5.23 8.60 -5.86
N ARG A 95 5.56 9.71 -5.19
CA ARG A 95 5.50 9.81 -3.71
C ARG A 95 4.11 9.44 -3.17
N LYS A 96 3.04 9.86 -3.85
CA LYS A 96 1.66 9.52 -3.48
C LYS A 96 1.36 8.02 -3.43
N VAL A 97 2.02 7.21 -4.26
CA VAL A 97 1.85 5.74 -4.25
C VAL A 97 2.55 5.15 -3.02
N LEU A 98 3.75 5.63 -2.74
CA LEU A 98 4.51 5.21 -1.56
C LEU A 98 3.78 5.57 -0.27
N ASP A 99 3.32 6.81 -0.14
CA ASP A 99 2.56 7.27 1.03
C ASP A 99 1.30 6.42 1.24
N TYR A 100 0.58 6.08 0.17
CA TYR A 100 -0.58 5.19 0.24
C TYR A 100 -0.22 3.78 0.73
N LEU A 101 0.83 3.18 0.17
CA LEU A 101 1.29 1.84 0.57
C LEU A 101 1.69 1.77 2.05
N ILE A 102 2.38 2.81 2.53
CA ILE A 102 2.78 2.92 3.93
C ILE A 102 1.55 3.10 4.83
N THR A 103 0.61 3.97 4.42
CA THR A 103 -0.66 4.19 5.15
C THR A 103 -1.50 2.93 5.23
N LYS A 104 -1.53 2.14 4.15
CA LYS A 104 -2.20 0.83 4.09
C LYS A 104 -1.52 -0.21 4.99
N GLY A 105 -0.22 -0.05 5.23
CA GLY A 105 0.61 -0.93 6.06
C GLY A 105 1.34 -2.03 5.28
N ASP A 106 1.36 -1.97 3.94
CA ASP A 106 1.97 -2.99 3.07
C ASP A 106 3.51 -2.95 3.11
N VAL A 107 4.10 -1.82 3.50
CA VAL A 107 5.54 -1.61 3.68
C VAL A 107 5.82 -0.66 4.85
N SER A 108 6.97 -0.79 5.49
CA SER A 108 7.46 0.19 6.46
C SER A 108 8.24 1.31 5.80
N TYR A 109 8.24 2.47 6.44
CA TYR A 109 8.97 3.66 5.98
C TYR A 109 10.06 4.00 6.99
N LEU A 110 11.33 4.13 6.57
CA LEU A 110 12.35 4.76 7.41
C LEU A 110 13.49 5.38 6.59
N SER A 111 13.25 6.60 6.10
CA SER A 111 14.13 7.47 5.32
C SER A 111 14.33 7.12 3.85
N MET A 112 13.25 6.88 3.10
CA MET A 112 13.28 6.99 1.63
C MET A 112 14.04 8.27 1.27
N ASN A 113 15.31 8.08 0.89
CA ASN A 113 16.21 9.17 0.60
C ASN A 113 15.57 10.03 -0.47
N GLN A 114 15.91 11.31 -0.43
CA GLN A 114 15.36 12.45 -1.19
C GLN A 114 15.37 12.32 -2.73
N THR A 115 15.50 11.13 -3.32
CA THR A 115 15.10 10.88 -4.71
C THR A 115 13.58 10.93 -4.77
N LEU A 116 13.09 12.17 -4.73
CA LEU A 116 11.74 12.63 -5.03
C LEU A 116 11.07 11.67 -6.01
N GLY A 117 9.93 11.12 -5.57
CA GLY A 117 9.04 10.40 -6.49
C GLY A 117 8.77 11.29 -7.70
N SER A 118 8.76 10.68 -8.88
CA SER A 118 8.52 11.46 -10.10
C SER A 118 7.13 12.10 -10.05
N ASP A 119 7.00 13.32 -10.60
CA ASP A 119 5.71 13.93 -10.95
C ASP A 119 5.06 13.22 -12.15
N ALA A 120 5.50 11.99 -12.48
CA ALA A 120 4.93 11.24 -13.56
C ALA A 120 3.44 11.02 -13.30
N SER A 121 2.62 11.17 -14.33
CA SER A 121 1.19 10.87 -14.25
C SER A 121 0.93 9.37 -14.43
N PHE A 122 -0.28 8.94 -14.04
CA PHE A 122 -0.79 7.58 -14.29
C PHE A 122 -0.53 7.10 -15.71
N SER A 123 -0.96 7.89 -16.68
CA SER A 123 -0.80 7.59 -18.10
C SER A 123 0.66 7.44 -18.50
N GLN A 124 1.57 8.26 -17.96
CA GLN A 124 2.98 8.20 -18.31
C GLN A 124 3.62 6.88 -17.87
N ILE A 125 3.34 6.43 -16.65
CA ILE A 125 3.87 5.16 -16.11
C ILE A 125 3.26 3.97 -16.86
N LEU A 126 1.93 3.96 -17.02
CA LEU A 126 1.22 2.89 -17.72
C LEU A 126 1.69 2.74 -19.17
N TYR A 127 1.72 3.83 -19.93
CA TYR A 127 2.09 3.78 -21.35
C TYR A 127 3.58 3.49 -21.55
N SER A 128 4.46 3.99 -20.68
CA SER A 128 5.88 3.63 -20.73
C SER A 128 6.11 2.15 -20.42
N ALA A 129 5.43 1.61 -19.41
CA ALA A 129 5.50 0.19 -19.07
C ALA A 129 4.95 -0.70 -20.20
N LEU A 130 3.79 -0.35 -20.75
CA LEU A 130 3.16 -1.06 -21.87
C LEU A 130 4.02 -1.00 -23.13
N TYR A 131 4.64 0.15 -23.42
CA TYR A 131 5.59 0.32 -24.52
C TYR A 131 6.81 -0.59 -24.37
N ASN A 132 7.46 -0.55 -23.21
CA ASN A 132 8.62 -1.38 -22.91
C ASN A 132 8.28 -2.88 -22.94
N ALA A 133 7.13 -3.29 -22.40
CA ALA A 133 6.66 -4.67 -22.45
C ALA A 133 6.43 -5.14 -23.90
N ARG A 134 5.80 -4.31 -24.74
CA ARG A 134 5.59 -4.62 -26.18
C ARG A 134 6.91 -4.73 -26.94
N LEU A 135 7.85 -3.82 -26.72
CA LEU A 135 9.18 -3.90 -27.34
C LEU A 135 9.95 -5.15 -26.90
N LEU A 136 9.86 -5.50 -25.61
CA LEU A 136 10.50 -6.70 -25.09
C LEU A 136 9.87 -7.94 -25.74
N CYS A 137 8.54 -8.04 -25.79
CA CYS A 137 7.85 -9.10 -26.54
C CYS A 137 8.28 -9.13 -28.01
N TRP A 138 8.37 -7.99 -28.70
CA TRP A 138 8.81 -7.95 -30.10
C TRP A 138 10.23 -8.48 -30.27
N SER A 139 11.13 -8.18 -29.32
CA SER A 139 12.53 -8.58 -29.39
C SER A 139 12.76 -10.07 -29.13
N VAL A 140 11.87 -10.75 -28.39
CA VAL A 140 12.13 -12.13 -27.92
C VAL A 140 11.01 -13.13 -28.23
N VAL A 141 9.79 -12.67 -28.51
CA VAL A 141 8.66 -13.50 -28.91
C VAL A 141 8.44 -13.35 -30.42
N LYS A 142 9.04 -14.23 -31.21
CA LYS A 142 8.87 -14.22 -32.67
C LYS A 142 7.40 -14.55 -33.04
N PRO A 143 6.74 -13.77 -33.92
CA PRO A 143 5.35 -14.00 -34.32
C PRO A 143 5.08 -15.40 -34.89
N ASP A 144 6.07 -15.97 -35.60
CA ASP A 144 5.94 -17.24 -36.33
C ASP A 144 6.28 -18.50 -35.50
N GLU A 145 6.78 -18.35 -34.27
CA GLU A 145 7.16 -19.48 -33.41
C GLU A 145 6.33 -19.51 -32.12
N GLN A 146 5.00 -19.67 -32.27
CA GLN A 146 4.09 -19.88 -31.13
C GLN A 146 4.25 -21.25 -30.43
N LYS A 147 5.23 -22.08 -30.82
CA LYS A 147 5.53 -23.36 -30.17
C LYS A 147 6.76 -23.26 -29.27
N THR A 148 6.48 -23.17 -27.96
CA THR A 148 7.23 -23.88 -26.91
C THR A 148 8.74 -23.66 -26.81
N ARG A 149 9.28 -22.49 -27.17
CA ARG A 149 10.67 -22.15 -26.85
C ARG A 149 10.74 -21.28 -25.60
N SER A 150 11.59 -21.71 -24.67
CA SER A 150 12.02 -20.87 -23.57
C SER A 150 12.81 -19.67 -24.09
N VAL A 151 12.70 -18.56 -23.38
CA VAL A 151 13.25 -17.26 -23.70
C VAL A 151 14.42 -16.98 -22.76
N GLU A 152 15.61 -16.80 -23.34
CA GLU A 152 16.78 -16.29 -22.62
C GLU A 152 16.87 -14.78 -22.84
N LEU A 153 17.00 -14.02 -21.75
CA LEU A 153 17.14 -12.57 -21.79
C LEU A 153 18.59 -12.17 -21.49
N ASP A 154 19.10 -11.20 -22.23
CA ASP A 154 20.37 -10.55 -21.91
C ASP A 154 20.25 -9.64 -20.66
N PRO A 155 21.36 -9.23 -20.02
CA PRO A 155 21.31 -8.40 -18.82
C PRO A 155 20.56 -7.06 -18.97
N LYS A 156 20.54 -6.45 -20.16
CA LYS A 156 19.80 -5.19 -20.39
C LYS A 156 18.30 -5.47 -20.49
N GLN A 157 17.91 -6.57 -21.13
CA GLN A 157 16.53 -7.03 -21.21
C GLN A 157 15.99 -7.42 -19.83
N ILE A 158 16.81 -8.06 -18.98
CA ILE A 158 16.46 -8.34 -17.59
C ILE A 158 16.18 -7.05 -16.81
N LYS A 159 17.05 -6.04 -16.90
CA LYS A 159 16.82 -4.73 -16.26
C LYS A 159 15.55 -4.05 -16.77
N LEU A 160 15.28 -4.14 -18.08
CA LEU A 160 14.04 -3.60 -18.64
C LEU A 160 12.80 -4.31 -18.11
N LEU A 161 12.81 -5.65 -18.09
CA LEU A 161 11.70 -6.44 -17.55
C LEU A 161 11.45 -6.09 -16.08
N LEU A 162 12.53 -5.94 -15.29
CA LEU A 162 12.44 -5.50 -13.91
C LEU A 162 11.77 -4.12 -13.78
N SER A 163 12.14 -3.16 -14.63
CA SER A 163 11.51 -1.84 -14.67
C SER A 163 10.02 -1.91 -15.05
N VAL A 164 9.66 -2.82 -15.96
CA VAL A 164 8.25 -3.06 -16.35
C VAL A 164 7.49 -3.64 -15.17
N LEU A 165 8.06 -4.59 -14.43
CA LEU A 165 7.44 -5.19 -13.23
C LEU A 165 7.22 -4.17 -12.12
N HIS A 166 8.22 -3.34 -11.84
CA HIS A 166 8.11 -2.24 -10.90
C HIS A 166 6.96 -1.28 -11.28
N SER A 167 6.93 -0.86 -12.55
CA SER A 167 5.89 0.05 -13.08
C SER A 167 4.50 -0.58 -13.06
N MET A 168 4.39 -1.87 -13.37
CA MET A 168 3.14 -2.62 -13.30
C MET A 168 2.58 -2.64 -11.88
N ASN A 169 3.43 -2.83 -10.85
CA ASN A 169 2.97 -2.71 -9.47
C ASN A 169 2.47 -1.30 -9.17
N ILE A 170 3.24 -0.26 -9.51
CA ILE A 170 2.83 1.14 -9.28
C ILE A 170 1.45 1.43 -9.91
N VAL A 171 1.23 0.98 -11.15
CA VAL A 171 -0.05 1.12 -11.85
C VAL A 171 -1.18 0.40 -11.11
N ASN A 172 -0.92 -0.80 -10.59
CA ASN A 172 -1.89 -1.56 -9.81
C ASN A 172 -2.23 -0.86 -8.47
N GLN A 173 -1.24 -0.32 -7.76
CA GLN A 173 -1.49 0.46 -6.55
C GLN A 173 -2.28 1.74 -6.85
N TRP A 174 -2.02 2.38 -8.00
CA TRP A 174 -2.78 3.56 -8.39
C TRP A 174 -4.23 3.27 -8.79
N LYS A 175 -4.49 2.08 -9.34
CA LYS A 175 -5.86 1.61 -9.59
C LYS A 175 -6.64 1.53 -8.28
N ASP A 176 -6.00 1.04 -7.22
CA ASP A 176 -6.59 0.95 -5.87
C ASP A 176 -6.80 2.36 -5.27
N ILE A 177 -5.78 3.23 -5.29
CA ILE A 177 -5.84 4.61 -4.76
C ILE A 177 -7.02 5.41 -5.30
N ASN A 178 -7.27 5.29 -6.60
CA ASN A 178 -8.27 6.11 -7.28
C ASN A 178 -9.63 5.42 -7.40
N ASN A 179 -9.82 4.24 -6.77
CA ASN A 179 -11.02 3.41 -6.94
C ASN A 179 -11.47 3.34 -8.42
N ILE A 180 -10.50 3.15 -9.35
CA ILE A 180 -10.79 3.04 -10.80
C ILE A 180 -11.33 1.63 -11.07
N VAL A 181 -12.47 1.33 -10.47
CA VAL A 181 -13.42 0.35 -10.98
C VAL A 181 -14.49 1.08 -11.81
N HIS A 182 -14.62 2.41 -11.71
CA HIS A 182 -15.65 3.16 -12.43
C HIS A 182 -15.17 4.21 -13.47
N VAL A 183 -13.89 4.59 -13.53
CA VAL A 183 -13.54 5.88 -14.16
C VAL A 183 -13.01 5.80 -15.60
N ASN A 184 -12.41 4.69 -16.08
CA ASN A 184 -12.01 4.60 -17.50
C ASN A 184 -11.78 3.17 -18.02
N LEU A 185 -12.75 2.64 -18.79
CA LEU A 185 -12.67 1.32 -19.43
C LEU A 185 -11.42 1.14 -20.31
N SER A 186 -10.97 2.20 -20.99
CA SER A 186 -9.80 2.11 -21.89
C SER A 186 -8.48 1.94 -21.14
N LEU A 187 -8.32 2.60 -19.97
CA LEU A 187 -7.15 2.42 -19.13
C LEU A 187 -7.13 1.03 -18.51
N SER A 188 -8.29 0.52 -18.08
CA SER A 188 -8.42 -0.85 -17.56
C SER A 188 -7.95 -1.89 -18.58
N GLN A 189 -8.34 -1.74 -19.86
CA GLN A 189 -7.88 -2.60 -20.95
C GLN A 189 -6.36 -2.53 -21.16
N CYS A 190 -5.75 -1.35 -21.04
CA CYS A 190 -4.29 -1.21 -21.11
C CYS A 190 -3.58 -1.94 -19.97
N ILE A 191 -4.10 -1.87 -18.74
CA ILE A 191 -3.56 -2.60 -17.58
C ILE A 191 -3.63 -4.11 -17.85
N THR A 192 -4.80 -4.63 -18.24
CA THR A 192 -4.96 -6.06 -18.56
C THR A 192 -4.04 -6.51 -19.69
N THR A 193 -3.82 -5.66 -20.70
CA THR A 193 -2.87 -5.94 -21.78
C THR A 193 -1.44 -6.02 -21.26
N LEU A 194 -1.03 -5.09 -20.40
CA LEU A 194 0.29 -5.09 -19.76
C LEU A 194 0.49 -6.36 -18.93
N GLU A 195 -0.48 -6.71 -18.07
CA GLU A 195 -0.45 -7.93 -17.25
C GLU A 195 -0.31 -9.20 -18.12
N THR A 196 -1.05 -9.27 -19.23
CA THR A 196 -1.00 -10.42 -20.15
C THR A 196 0.37 -10.55 -20.82
N LEU A 197 0.95 -9.43 -21.29
CA LEU A 197 2.27 -9.42 -21.93
C LEU A 197 3.37 -9.83 -20.93
N VAL A 198 3.36 -9.24 -19.73
CA VAL A 198 4.33 -9.53 -18.68
C VAL A 198 4.24 -11.00 -18.23
N SER A 199 3.02 -11.51 -18.01
CA SER A 199 2.83 -12.92 -17.65
C SER A 199 3.36 -13.86 -18.74
N THR A 200 3.04 -13.58 -20.01
CA THR A 200 3.52 -14.38 -21.14
C THR A 200 5.04 -14.39 -21.22
N LEU A 201 5.69 -13.23 -21.01
CA LEU A 201 7.15 -13.12 -20.99
C LEU A 201 7.73 -13.97 -19.87
N ILE A 202 7.24 -13.79 -18.64
CA ILE A 202 7.79 -14.48 -17.46
C ILE A 202 7.61 -15.99 -17.58
N GLN A 203 6.44 -16.47 -18.03
CA GLN A 203 6.18 -17.90 -18.22
C GLN A 203 7.13 -18.55 -19.24
N LYS A 204 7.58 -17.78 -20.22
CA LYS A 204 8.52 -18.26 -21.24
C LYS A 204 9.97 -18.18 -20.81
N LEU A 205 10.34 -17.47 -19.74
CA LEU A 205 11.74 -17.34 -19.33
C LEU A 205 12.40 -18.69 -19.03
N THR A 206 13.67 -18.84 -19.41
CA THR A 206 14.51 -19.93 -18.91
C THR A 206 14.73 -19.81 -17.40
N GLU A 207 15.05 -20.92 -16.75
CA GLU A 207 15.39 -20.92 -15.31
C GLU A 207 16.59 -20.02 -14.98
N ASN A 208 17.54 -19.88 -15.91
CA ASN A 208 18.67 -18.97 -15.74
C ASN A 208 18.23 -17.51 -15.77
N SER A 209 17.47 -17.10 -16.80
CA SER A 209 16.92 -15.75 -16.88
C SER A 209 16.01 -15.42 -15.69
N LYS A 210 15.28 -16.43 -15.17
CA LYS A 210 14.51 -16.28 -13.94
C LYS A 210 15.40 -15.97 -12.73
N LYS A 211 16.46 -16.75 -12.50
CA LYS A 211 17.42 -16.51 -11.41
C LYS A 211 18.10 -15.14 -11.52
N TYR A 212 18.48 -14.73 -12.74
CA TYR A 212 19.06 -13.40 -12.98
C TYR A 212 18.06 -12.29 -12.70
N LEU A 213 16.80 -12.44 -13.10
CA LEU A 213 15.76 -11.46 -12.81
C LEU A 213 15.54 -11.30 -11.30
N LEU A 214 15.45 -12.41 -10.56
CA LEU A 214 15.33 -12.38 -9.10
C LEU A 214 16.54 -11.70 -8.44
N THR A 215 17.75 -12.06 -8.87
CA THR A 215 18.98 -11.45 -8.35
C THR A 215 19.02 -9.95 -8.63
N ALA A 216 18.70 -9.54 -9.87
CA ALA A 216 18.64 -8.13 -10.25
C ALA A 216 17.55 -7.35 -9.50
N ALA A 217 16.43 -8.00 -9.18
CA ALA A 217 15.38 -7.42 -8.36
C ALA A 217 15.84 -7.19 -6.91
N LEU A 218 16.51 -8.19 -6.31
CA LEU A 218 17.11 -8.07 -4.97
C LEU A 218 18.24 -7.03 -4.94
N ASP A 219 19.08 -6.96 -5.97
CA ASP A 219 20.11 -5.93 -6.13
C ASP A 219 19.48 -4.53 -6.16
N SER A 220 18.51 -4.32 -7.06
CA SER A 220 17.87 -3.01 -7.23
C SER A 220 17.07 -2.61 -5.99
N ALA A 221 16.40 -3.55 -5.32
CA ALA A 221 15.63 -3.27 -4.11
C ALA A 221 16.52 -2.97 -2.90
N ALA A 222 17.66 -3.66 -2.75
CA ALA A 222 18.63 -3.34 -1.70
C ALA A 222 19.30 -1.96 -1.90
N GLU A 223 19.43 -1.48 -3.15
CA GLU A 223 19.99 -0.16 -3.45
C GLU A 223 18.95 0.97 -3.43
N LYS A 224 17.71 0.69 -3.84
CA LYS A 224 16.70 1.70 -4.17
C LYS A 224 15.34 1.47 -3.49
N GLY A 225 15.27 0.73 -2.38
CA GLY A 225 14.09 0.54 -1.51
C GLY A 225 12.79 0.18 -2.24
N SER A 226 12.10 1.19 -2.81
CA SER A 226 10.85 1.08 -3.60
C SER A 226 10.88 0.00 -4.70
N TRP A 227 12.06 -0.38 -5.18
CA TRP A 227 12.21 -1.46 -6.16
C TRP A 227 11.81 -2.83 -5.60
N CYS A 228 11.66 -2.97 -4.28
CA CYS A 228 11.02 -4.12 -3.64
C CYS A 228 9.61 -4.37 -4.23
N LEU A 229 8.90 -3.36 -4.73
CA LEU A 229 7.61 -3.52 -5.38
C LEU A 229 7.68 -4.42 -6.63
N ALA A 230 8.83 -4.50 -7.32
CA ALA A 230 8.99 -5.44 -8.41
C ALA A 230 8.92 -6.90 -7.91
N LEU A 231 9.43 -7.17 -6.71
CA LEU A 231 9.41 -8.50 -6.08
C LEU A 231 7.99 -8.96 -5.73
N GLN A 232 7.11 -8.04 -5.31
CA GLN A 232 5.70 -8.35 -5.06
C GLN A 232 5.00 -8.85 -6.33
N VAL A 233 5.32 -8.31 -7.50
CA VAL A 233 4.73 -8.78 -8.77
C VAL A 233 5.25 -10.16 -9.14
N THR A 234 6.53 -10.42 -8.91
CA THR A 234 7.14 -11.73 -9.21
C THR A 234 6.65 -12.86 -8.33
N ASN A 235 6.02 -12.56 -7.18
CA ASN A 235 5.56 -13.55 -6.21
C ASN A 235 4.03 -13.48 -5.94
N GLY A 236 3.34 -12.46 -6.44
CA GLY A 236 2.01 -12.05 -5.96
C GLY A 236 0.78 -12.82 -6.46
N SER A 237 -0.34 -12.50 -5.81
CA SER A 237 -1.71 -13.05 -5.99
C SER A 237 -2.58 -12.27 -6.99
N TYR A 238 -1.99 -11.56 -7.94
CA TYR A 238 -2.76 -10.86 -8.97
C TYR A 238 -3.64 -11.85 -9.76
N THR A 239 -4.67 -11.35 -10.45
CA THR A 239 -5.53 -12.13 -11.40
C THR A 239 -4.70 -13.00 -12.34
N VAL A 240 -3.44 -12.65 -12.55
CA VAL A 240 -2.39 -13.52 -13.07
C VAL A 240 -1.39 -13.85 -11.95
N LYS A 241 -1.56 -15.02 -11.31
CA LYS A 241 -0.58 -15.54 -10.35
C LYS A 241 0.71 -15.88 -11.09
N ILE A 242 1.71 -15.01 -10.97
CA ILE A 242 3.06 -15.25 -11.48
C ILE A 242 3.83 -15.91 -10.33
N HIS A 243 3.61 -17.20 -10.06
CA HIS A 243 4.41 -17.95 -9.08
C HIS A 243 5.63 -18.54 -9.78
N VAL A 244 6.74 -17.79 -9.80
CA VAL A 244 7.82 -18.12 -10.74
C VAL A 244 9.18 -18.36 -10.09
N PHE A 245 9.38 -17.92 -8.85
CA PHE A 245 10.71 -17.98 -8.22
C PHE A 245 10.66 -18.69 -6.86
N THR A 246 11.52 -19.71 -6.70
CA THR A 246 11.88 -20.21 -5.38
C THR A 246 12.95 -19.28 -4.81
N LEU A 247 12.61 -18.55 -3.75
CA LEU A 247 13.56 -17.73 -3.01
C LEU A 247 14.50 -18.63 -2.21
N ASP A 248 15.81 -18.51 -2.45
CA ASP A 248 16.82 -19.13 -1.59
C ASP A 248 16.90 -18.34 -0.28
N PHE A 249 16.41 -18.96 0.79
CA PHE A 249 16.37 -18.35 2.13
C PHE A 249 17.75 -17.95 2.64
N LYS A 250 18.76 -18.81 2.45
CA LYS A 250 20.11 -18.53 2.93
C LYS A 250 20.68 -17.33 2.20
N PHE A 251 20.55 -17.30 0.88
CA PHE A 251 20.98 -16.16 0.08
C PHE A 251 20.29 -14.86 0.51
N LEU A 252 18.97 -14.91 0.78
CA LEU A 252 18.19 -13.75 1.24
C LEU A 252 18.69 -13.24 2.60
N VAL A 253 18.88 -14.13 3.58
CA VAL A 253 19.35 -13.78 4.94
C VAL A 253 20.78 -13.26 4.91
N ASP A 254 21.69 -13.92 4.18
CA ASP A 254 23.10 -13.48 4.07
C ASP A 254 23.18 -12.06 3.49
N ARG A 255 22.34 -11.78 2.47
CA ARG A 255 22.27 -10.48 1.81
C ARG A 255 21.61 -9.38 2.66
N CYS A 256 20.69 -9.76 3.54
CA CYS A 256 20.01 -8.86 4.48
C CYS A 256 20.59 -8.99 5.91
N SER A 257 21.86 -9.41 6.01
CA SER A 257 22.53 -9.60 7.29
C SER A 257 22.60 -8.29 8.08
N GLU A 258 22.86 -7.17 7.41
CA GLU A 258 22.71 -5.83 7.97
C GLU A 258 21.34 -5.25 7.59
N LEU A 259 20.49 -4.91 8.56
CA LEU A 259 19.18 -4.30 8.36
C LEU A 259 19.28 -2.78 8.26
N ASP A 260 19.49 -2.30 7.04
CA ASP A 260 19.13 -0.94 6.64
C ASP A 260 17.68 -0.89 6.12
N GLU A 261 17.16 0.32 5.84
CA GLU A 261 15.78 0.51 5.37
C GLU A 261 15.45 -0.31 4.11
N SER A 262 16.35 -0.28 3.12
CA SER A 262 16.10 -0.94 1.84
C SER A 262 16.03 -2.45 2.01
N LYS A 263 16.91 -3.03 2.83
CA LYS A 263 16.89 -4.46 3.13
C LYS A 263 15.71 -4.88 4.00
N VAL A 264 15.24 -4.02 4.91
CA VAL A 264 13.97 -4.25 5.64
C VAL A 264 12.82 -4.35 4.64
N GLN A 265 12.70 -3.42 3.69
CA GLN A 265 11.64 -3.46 2.67
C GLN A 265 11.74 -4.70 1.77
N VAL A 266 12.95 -5.12 1.41
CA VAL A 266 13.18 -6.38 0.68
C VAL A 266 12.63 -7.56 1.47
N LEU A 267 12.97 -7.67 2.76
CA LEU A 267 12.50 -8.76 3.61
C LEU A 267 10.98 -8.71 3.79
N GLN A 268 10.39 -7.54 4.05
CA GLN A 268 8.94 -7.42 4.22
C GLN A 268 8.14 -7.86 2.98
N VAL A 269 8.70 -7.63 1.79
CA VAL A 269 8.08 -8.07 0.55
C VAL A 269 8.34 -9.54 0.25
N ALA A 270 9.56 -10.03 0.47
CA ALA A 270 9.96 -11.38 0.07
C ALA A 270 9.54 -12.46 1.09
N ALA A 271 9.55 -12.13 2.37
CA ALA A 271 9.37 -13.08 3.46
C ALA A 271 7.99 -13.78 3.49
N PRO A 272 6.87 -13.12 3.16
CA PRO A 272 5.57 -13.79 2.98
C PRO A 272 5.58 -14.96 1.97
N TYR A 273 6.54 -14.99 1.06
CA TYR A 273 6.64 -16.02 0.02
C TYR A 273 7.63 -17.14 0.34
N LEU A 274 8.25 -17.11 1.52
CA LEU A 274 9.09 -18.21 2.00
C LEU A 274 8.25 -19.44 2.35
N THR A 275 8.91 -20.59 2.50
CA THR A 275 8.26 -21.78 3.09
C THR A 275 7.97 -21.53 4.56
N THR A 276 6.98 -22.23 5.14
CA THR A 276 6.63 -22.11 6.57
C THR A 276 7.84 -22.26 7.48
N ASP A 277 8.68 -23.28 7.27
CA ASP A 277 9.91 -23.49 8.06
C ASP A 277 10.85 -22.29 8.00
N ASN A 278 11.07 -21.74 6.79
CA ASN A 278 11.94 -20.57 6.61
C ASN A 278 11.34 -19.30 7.23
N LYS A 279 10.01 -19.17 7.27
CA LYS A 279 9.35 -18.06 7.99
C LYS A 279 9.58 -18.17 9.50
N HIS A 280 9.45 -19.36 10.08
CA HIS A 280 9.76 -19.57 11.51
C HIS A 280 11.21 -19.23 11.81
N THR A 281 12.17 -19.77 11.04
CA THR A 281 13.58 -19.45 11.24
C THR A 281 13.85 -17.96 11.09
N LEU A 282 13.21 -17.28 10.12
CA LEU A 282 13.36 -15.82 9.99
C LEU A 282 12.81 -15.09 11.21
N ALA A 283 11.65 -15.49 11.73
CA ALA A 283 11.04 -14.90 12.91
C ALA A 283 11.94 -15.06 14.14
N GLU A 284 12.51 -16.25 14.37
CA GLU A 284 13.48 -16.50 15.44
C GLU A 284 14.71 -15.59 15.32
N ILE A 285 15.26 -15.44 14.10
CA ILE A 285 16.40 -14.53 13.86
C ILE A 285 16.00 -13.08 14.18
N MET A 286 14.79 -12.64 13.79
CA MET A 286 14.35 -11.27 14.05
C MET A 286 14.12 -11.03 15.54
N VAL A 287 13.50 -11.95 16.27
CA VAL A 287 13.33 -11.85 17.73
C VAL A 287 14.69 -11.82 18.41
N ALA A 288 15.62 -12.71 18.06
CA ALA A 288 16.97 -12.70 18.62
C ALA A 288 17.70 -11.37 18.37
N ARG A 289 17.50 -10.76 17.19
CA ARG A 289 18.02 -9.41 16.88
C ARG A 289 17.36 -8.33 17.73
N MET A 290 16.04 -8.37 17.94
CA MET A 290 15.37 -7.42 18.83
C MET A 290 15.93 -7.47 20.25
N MET A 291 16.19 -8.67 20.78
CA MET A 291 16.73 -8.87 22.13
C MET A 291 18.19 -8.40 22.27
N SER A 292 18.98 -8.49 21.20
CA SER A 292 20.42 -8.17 21.21
C SER A 292 20.76 -6.79 20.62
N ALA A 293 19.77 -6.03 20.16
CA ALA A 293 19.98 -4.76 19.50
C ALA A 293 20.35 -3.65 20.48
N GLU A 294 21.58 -3.15 20.37
CA GLU A 294 22.01 -1.84 20.88
C GLU A 294 22.64 -1.09 19.70
N PRO A 295 22.01 -0.06 19.09
CA PRO A 295 20.84 0.75 19.53
C PRO A 295 19.45 0.29 19.05
N ILE A 296 18.37 0.85 19.63
CA ILE A 296 16.97 0.62 19.22
C ILE A 296 16.68 1.09 17.77
N PHE A 297 17.38 2.13 17.29
CA PHE A 297 17.21 2.80 15.99
C PHE A 297 18.58 3.04 15.31
N PRO A 298 18.72 3.32 13.99
CA PRO A 298 17.87 2.98 12.84
C PRO A 298 18.56 2.00 11.84
N VAL A 299 19.74 1.48 12.17
CA VAL A 299 20.48 0.47 11.38
C VAL A 299 20.81 -0.70 12.29
N ASN A 300 20.43 -1.91 11.88
CA ASN A 300 20.52 -3.12 12.71
C ASN A 300 19.79 -3.03 14.06
N GLY A 301 18.92 -2.02 14.23
CA GLY A 301 18.23 -1.79 15.48
C GLY A 301 17.04 -2.72 15.67
N GLY A 302 16.54 -2.77 16.90
CA GLY A 302 15.42 -3.62 17.28
C GLY A 302 14.14 -3.31 16.49
N ILE A 303 13.90 -2.04 16.15
CA ILE A 303 12.73 -1.62 15.38
C ILE A 303 12.76 -2.16 13.94
N GLN A 304 13.93 -2.24 13.30
CA GLN A 304 14.06 -2.83 11.96
C GLN A 304 13.72 -4.32 11.97
N ALA A 305 14.18 -5.04 13.00
CA ALA A 305 13.85 -6.45 13.17
C ALA A 305 12.35 -6.66 13.44
N LEU A 306 11.74 -5.80 14.27
CA LEU A 306 10.29 -5.80 14.53
C LEU A 306 9.48 -5.57 13.24
N ALA A 307 9.91 -4.63 12.40
CA ALA A 307 9.25 -4.36 11.12
C ALA A 307 9.23 -5.58 10.19
N VAL A 308 10.32 -6.34 10.14
CA VAL A 308 10.39 -7.60 9.38
C VAL A 308 9.49 -8.66 10.02
N LEU A 309 9.53 -8.81 11.35
CA LEU A 309 8.67 -9.75 12.08
C LEU A 309 7.18 -9.51 11.79
N ASN A 310 6.75 -8.25 11.82
CA ASN A 310 5.37 -7.84 11.51
C ASN A 310 4.89 -8.30 10.12
N SER A 311 5.79 -8.48 9.15
CA SER A 311 5.42 -8.90 7.79
C SER A 311 5.14 -10.40 7.64
N ILE A 312 5.60 -11.22 8.59
CA ILE A 312 5.48 -12.69 8.50
C ILE A 312 4.65 -13.30 9.61
N VAL A 313 4.44 -12.59 10.71
CA VAL A 313 3.85 -13.16 11.93
C VAL A 313 2.45 -13.74 11.72
N THR A 314 1.65 -13.15 10.83
CA THR A 314 0.32 -13.63 10.45
C THR A 314 0.33 -14.92 9.61
N GLU A 315 1.49 -15.32 9.14
CA GLU A 315 1.67 -16.44 8.20
C GLU A 315 2.45 -17.61 8.80
N LEU A 316 2.78 -17.55 10.09
CA LEU A 316 3.55 -18.58 10.79
C LEU A 316 2.74 -19.84 11.14
N GLY A 317 1.44 -19.90 10.85
CA GLY A 317 0.63 -21.10 11.08
C GLY A 317 0.11 -21.21 12.50
N GLU A 318 0.33 -22.35 13.17
CA GLU A 318 -0.26 -22.67 14.48
C GLU A 318 0.28 -21.75 15.59
N ILE A 319 -0.64 -21.11 16.33
CA ILE A 319 -0.34 -20.06 17.32
C ILE A 319 0.59 -20.57 18.42
N GLU A 320 0.39 -21.79 18.92
CA GLU A 320 1.17 -22.39 20.00
C GLU A 320 2.66 -22.47 19.67
N SER A 321 3.01 -22.70 18.40
CA SER A 321 4.41 -22.80 17.95
C SER A 321 5.14 -21.46 17.94
N CYS A 322 4.39 -20.35 17.97
CA CYS A 322 4.93 -18.99 17.88
C CYS A 322 4.77 -18.20 19.18
N ARG A 323 4.17 -18.79 20.21
CA ARG A 323 3.88 -18.10 21.48
C ARG A 323 5.13 -17.46 22.09
N ASP A 324 6.23 -18.22 22.18
CA ASP A 324 7.48 -17.76 22.77
C ASP A 324 8.05 -16.55 22.01
N LEU A 325 7.81 -16.46 20.68
CA LEU A 325 8.23 -15.33 19.87
C LEU A 325 7.46 -14.06 20.23
N PHE A 326 6.14 -14.18 20.46
CA PHE A 326 5.31 -13.06 20.91
C PHE A 326 5.68 -12.62 22.32
N GLU A 327 5.84 -13.57 23.25
CA GLU A 327 6.20 -13.28 24.64
C GLU A 327 7.55 -12.55 24.73
N ALA A 328 8.58 -13.06 24.04
CA ALA A 328 9.89 -12.42 24.00
C ALA A 328 9.83 -11.01 23.38
N SER A 329 9.12 -10.86 22.27
CA SER A 329 8.99 -9.56 21.57
C SER A 329 8.21 -8.54 22.40
N MET A 330 7.13 -8.97 23.06
CA MET A 330 6.33 -8.12 23.94
C MET A 330 7.14 -7.64 25.14
N SER A 331 7.83 -8.57 25.81
CA SER A 331 8.72 -8.26 26.92
C SER A 331 9.81 -7.25 26.53
N GLN A 332 10.40 -7.41 25.33
CA GLN A 332 11.40 -6.48 24.83
C GLN A 332 10.85 -5.09 24.52
N ILE A 333 9.66 -4.98 23.91
CA ILE A 333 9.01 -3.68 23.66
C ILE A 333 8.71 -2.96 24.98
N MET A 334 8.22 -3.69 25.99
CA MET A 334 7.98 -3.13 27.32
C MET A 334 9.27 -2.67 27.98
N THR A 335 10.37 -3.42 27.81
CA THR A 335 11.71 -3.04 28.29
C THR A 335 12.20 -1.76 27.60
N TRP A 336 12.08 -1.67 26.27
CA TRP A 336 12.45 -0.45 25.54
C TRP A 336 11.68 0.79 26.02
N LYS A 337 10.42 0.63 26.38
CA LYS A 337 9.60 1.69 26.95
C LYS A 337 10.06 2.11 28.35
N GLU A 338 10.59 1.19 29.15
CA GLU A 338 11.16 1.50 30.46
C GLU A 338 12.56 2.14 30.34
N ASP A 339 13.36 1.73 29.35
CA ASP A 339 14.73 2.23 29.13
C ASP A 339 14.76 3.59 28.41
N LYS A 340 13.72 3.90 27.62
CA LYS A 340 13.65 5.10 26.78
C LYS A 340 12.27 5.75 26.84
N ASP A 341 12.14 6.71 27.75
CA ASP A 341 10.88 7.44 28.01
C ASP A 341 10.30 8.14 26.77
N ASP A 342 11.14 8.63 25.85
CA ASP A 342 10.72 9.34 24.63
C ASP A 342 10.48 8.41 23.42
N LEU A 343 10.52 7.08 23.63
CA LEU A 343 10.26 6.11 22.57
C LEU A 343 8.79 6.12 22.14
N LEU A 344 7.87 6.02 23.09
CA LEU A 344 6.44 5.94 22.81
C LEU A 344 5.82 7.33 22.82
N LEU A 345 5.18 7.70 21.72
CA LEU A 345 4.56 9.01 21.54
C LEU A 345 3.21 9.05 22.25
N TYR A 346 3.24 9.05 23.58
CA TYR A 346 2.05 9.10 24.43
C TYR A 346 1.61 10.54 24.69
N SER A 347 0.33 10.81 24.44
CA SER A 347 -0.33 12.10 24.70
C SER A 347 0.48 13.30 24.17
N SER A 348 0.98 13.19 22.94
CA SER A 348 1.93 14.13 22.34
C SER A 348 1.51 14.56 20.94
N ASP A 349 1.93 15.76 20.54
CA ASP A 349 1.81 16.24 19.16
C ASP A 349 2.78 15.48 18.24
N VAL A 350 2.27 14.42 17.62
CA VAL A 350 3.01 13.52 16.71
C VAL A 350 3.66 14.31 15.58
N GLY A 351 3.02 15.38 15.09
CA GLY A 351 3.54 16.17 13.99
C GLY A 351 4.77 17.02 14.32
N GLN A 352 5.15 17.13 15.60
CA GLN A 352 6.41 17.76 16.03
C GLN A 352 7.54 16.75 16.29
N SER A 353 7.22 15.46 16.23
CA SER A 353 8.18 14.39 16.52
C SER A 353 9.06 14.07 15.32
N ARG A 354 10.21 13.44 15.58
CA ARG A 354 11.08 12.96 14.51
C ARG A 354 10.41 11.78 13.80
N SER A 355 10.54 11.74 12.47
CA SER A 355 9.97 10.67 11.64
C SER A 355 10.36 9.28 12.13
N ASP A 356 11.63 9.06 12.49
CA ASP A 356 12.09 7.74 12.93
C ASP A 356 11.39 7.24 14.20
N ILE A 357 11.06 8.13 15.14
CA ILE A 357 10.28 7.81 16.35
C ILE A 357 8.83 7.52 15.98
N ILE A 358 8.22 8.30 15.08
CA ILE A 358 6.83 8.08 14.62
C ILE A 358 6.70 6.68 13.99
N PHE A 359 7.63 6.30 13.12
CA PHE A 359 7.61 5.00 12.47
C PHE A 359 7.92 3.83 13.40
N ALA A 360 8.76 4.02 14.42
CA ALA A 360 8.90 3.02 15.48
C ALA A 360 7.58 2.77 16.22
N ASN A 361 6.82 3.83 16.53
CA ASN A 361 5.50 3.69 17.14
C ASN A 361 4.52 2.96 16.20
N ILE A 362 4.58 3.22 14.89
CA ILE A 362 3.78 2.50 13.89
C ILE A 362 4.10 1.00 13.91
N GLU A 363 5.38 0.60 13.95
CA GLU A 363 5.76 -0.82 14.01
C GLU A 363 5.41 -1.49 15.34
N ILE A 364 5.52 -0.76 16.46
CA ILE A 364 5.05 -1.23 17.77
C ILE A 364 3.53 -1.43 17.74
N MET A 365 2.75 -0.46 17.25
CA MET A 365 1.29 -0.59 17.15
C MET A 365 0.87 -1.75 16.24
N LYS A 366 1.56 -1.96 15.10
CA LYS A 366 1.32 -3.11 14.23
C LYS A 366 1.59 -4.42 14.98
N PHE A 367 2.68 -4.50 15.74
CA PHE A 367 2.97 -5.69 16.54
C PHE A 367 1.89 -5.93 17.60
N LEU A 368 1.53 -4.91 18.39
CA LEU A 368 0.45 -5.00 19.38
C LEU A 368 -0.87 -5.44 18.74
N GLN A 369 -1.17 -4.97 17.53
CA GLN A 369 -2.35 -5.38 16.78
C GLN A 369 -2.31 -6.89 16.51
N GLN A 370 -1.17 -7.40 16.02
CA GLN A 370 -1.03 -8.84 15.73
C GLN A 370 -1.04 -9.69 17.00
N THR A 371 -0.42 -9.21 18.08
CA THR A 371 -0.43 -9.85 19.39
C THR A 371 -1.87 -10.06 19.89
N VAL A 372 -2.71 -9.02 19.84
CA VAL A 372 -4.12 -9.15 20.22
C VAL A 372 -4.88 -10.06 19.26
N ASN A 373 -4.64 -9.96 17.97
CA ASN A 373 -5.36 -10.76 16.97
C ASN A 373 -5.04 -12.26 17.02
N LEU A 374 -3.80 -12.63 17.41
CA LEU A 374 -3.31 -14.00 17.30
C LEU A 374 -3.13 -14.70 18.66
N VAL A 375 -2.75 -13.97 19.71
CA VAL A 375 -2.38 -14.56 21.01
C VAL A 375 -3.09 -13.92 22.20
N SER A 376 -4.23 -13.25 22.01
CA SER A 376 -4.99 -12.60 23.08
C SER A 376 -5.27 -13.47 24.31
N ILE A 377 -5.50 -14.77 24.11
CA ILE A 377 -5.77 -15.75 25.17
C ILE A 377 -4.56 -16.06 26.06
N TYR A 378 -3.36 -15.70 25.63
CA TYR A 378 -2.11 -15.93 26.37
C TYR A 378 -1.57 -14.68 27.05
N LEU A 379 -2.21 -13.52 26.82
CA LEU A 379 -1.78 -12.27 27.39
C LEU A 379 -2.08 -12.22 28.90
N THR A 380 -1.07 -11.81 29.64
CA THR A 380 -1.13 -11.57 31.07
C THR A 380 -1.83 -10.23 31.38
N ASP A 381 -2.24 -10.06 32.63
CA ASP A 381 -2.81 -8.79 33.14
C ASP A 381 -1.90 -7.60 32.81
N LYS A 382 -0.57 -7.74 33.03
CA LYS A 382 0.43 -6.69 32.76
C LYS A 382 0.49 -6.31 31.26
N GLU A 383 0.37 -7.29 30.38
CA GLU A 383 0.44 -7.07 28.93
C GLU A 383 -0.85 -6.43 28.41
N TRP A 384 -2.01 -6.85 28.93
CA TRP A 384 -3.28 -6.20 28.65
C TRP A 384 -3.29 -4.75 29.13
N ASP A 385 -2.84 -4.48 30.36
CA ASP A 385 -2.72 -3.11 30.89
C ASP A 385 -1.84 -2.25 29.99
N PHE A 386 -0.69 -2.79 29.55
CA PHE A 386 0.20 -2.10 28.63
C PHE A 386 -0.50 -1.77 27.31
N ILE A 387 -1.19 -2.74 26.69
CA ILE A 387 -1.91 -2.54 25.42
C ILE A 387 -3.01 -1.49 25.58
N MET A 388 -3.85 -1.63 26.61
CA MET A 388 -4.98 -0.72 26.86
C MET A 388 -4.49 0.72 27.10
N CYS A 389 -3.49 0.89 27.96
CA CYS A 389 -2.90 2.21 28.23
C CYS A 389 -2.24 2.80 26.97
N SER A 390 -1.59 1.96 26.14
CA SER A 390 -1.00 2.38 24.87
C SER A 390 -2.08 2.92 23.92
N VAL A 391 -3.19 2.19 23.76
CA VAL A 391 -4.29 2.58 22.88
C VAL A 391 -4.88 3.93 23.29
N VAL A 392 -5.19 4.12 24.57
CA VAL A 392 -5.70 5.42 25.06
C VAL A 392 -4.70 6.54 24.78
N SER A 393 -3.43 6.32 25.11
CA SER A 393 -2.38 7.34 24.97
C SER A 393 -2.11 7.70 23.50
N PHE A 394 -2.19 6.73 22.58
CA PHE A 394 -2.08 6.99 21.14
C PHE A 394 -3.28 7.74 20.60
N VAL A 395 -4.50 7.45 21.08
CA VAL A 395 -5.70 8.22 20.71
C VAL A 395 -5.59 9.67 21.18
N GLN A 396 -5.08 9.91 22.39
CA GLN A 396 -4.79 11.27 22.87
C GLN A 396 -3.73 11.97 22.01
N SER A 397 -2.68 11.26 21.56
CA SER A 397 -1.71 11.85 20.63
C SER A 397 -2.32 12.25 19.28
N ILE A 398 -3.35 11.53 18.80
CA ILE A 398 -4.09 11.93 17.61
C ILE A 398 -4.86 13.23 17.87
N GLU A 399 -5.51 13.34 19.03
CA GLU A 399 -6.24 14.55 19.43
C GLU A 399 -5.31 15.77 19.49
N GLU A 400 -4.14 15.63 20.12
CA GLU A 400 -3.09 16.68 20.16
C GLU A 400 -2.55 17.04 18.76
N SER A 401 -2.70 16.14 17.79
CA SER A 401 -2.19 16.30 16.41
C SER A 401 -3.28 16.68 15.41
N VAL A 402 -4.54 16.90 15.83
CA VAL A 402 -5.70 16.99 14.94
C VAL A 402 -5.58 18.06 13.86
N GLU A 403 -4.95 19.20 14.17
CA GLU A 403 -4.80 20.31 13.23
C GLU A 403 -3.81 19.99 12.08
N ARG A 404 -2.93 19.00 12.26
CA ARG A 404 -2.00 18.54 11.20
C ARG A 404 -2.53 17.35 10.42
N LEU A 405 -3.60 16.71 10.89
CA LEU A 405 -4.17 15.51 10.28
C LEU A 405 -4.50 15.67 8.78
N PRO A 406 -5.00 16.82 8.29
CA PRO A 406 -5.29 16.98 6.86
C PRO A 406 -4.03 17.05 5.97
N THR A 407 -2.88 17.47 6.52
CA THR A 407 -1.69 17.85 5.74
C THR A 407 -0.46 17.00 5.98
N SER A 408 -0.33 16.33 7.14
CA SER A 408 0.84 15.50 7.47
C SER A 408 0.54 14.03 7.20
N VAL A 409 1.31 13.43 6.29
CA VAL A 409 1.22 12.01 5.96
C VAL A 409 1.61 11.15 7.18
N GLU A 410 2.59 11.57 7.96
CA GLU A 410 3.04 10.87 9.16
C GLU A 410 1.92 10.79 10.21
N VAL A 411 1.22 11.92 10.46
CA VAL A 411 0.08 11.96 11.39
C VAL A 411 -1.07 11.10 10.87
N GLN A 412 -1.32 11.09 9.55
CA GLN A 412 -2.33 10.22 8.93
C GLN A 412 -1.99 8.73 9.12
N ILE A 413 -0.75 8.33 8.85
CA ILE A 413 -0.31 6.92 9.01
C ILE A 413 -0.42 6.50 10.48
N PHE A 414 0.05 7.35 11.40
CA PHE A 414 -0.07 7.11 12.84
C PHE A 414 -1.54 6.90 13.22
N THR A 415 -2.42 7.81 12.82
CA THR A 415 -3.87 7.75 13.07
C THR A 415 -4.50 6.48 12.53
N CYS A 416 -4.22 6.12 11.26
CA CYS A 416 -4.72 4.88 10.65
C CYS A 416 -4.25 3.63 11.41
N THR A 417 -3.00 3.61 11.86
CA THR A 417 -2.43 2.48 12.58
C THR A 417 -3.02 2.34 13.99
N THR A 418 -3.19 3.45 14.71
CA THR A 418 -3.88 3.46 16.00
C THR A 418 -5.33 3.00 15.88
N CYS A 419 -6.05 3.48 14.87
CA CYS A 419 -7.42 3.06 14.58
C CYS A 419 -7.51 1.55 14.33
N ARG A 420 -6.57 0.99 13.55
CA ARG A 420 -6.49 -0.46 13.31
C ARG A 420 -6.25 -1.25 14.59
N LEU A 421 -5.30 -0.84 15.42
CA LEU A 421 -5.04 -1.46 16.72
C LEU A 421 -6.28 -1.41 17.61
N LEU A 422 -6.90 -0.23 17.72
CA LEU A 422 -8.13 -0.03 18.48
C LEU A 422 -9.26 -0.95 17.99
N THR A 423 -9.50 -1.02 16.68
CA THR A 423 -10.55 -1.88 16.12
C THR A 423 -10.30 -3.35 16.47
N THR A 424 -9.06 -3.81 16.40
CA THR A 424 -8.69 -5.19 16.78
C THR A 424 -8.92 -5.44 18.28
N VAL A 425 -8.49 -4.52 19.15
CA VAL A 425 -8.71 -4.61 20.61
C VAL A 425 -10.19 -4.62 20.94
N ALA A 426 -10.94 -3.64 20.44
CA ALA A 426 -12.36 -3.51 20.74
C ALA A 426 -13.17 -4.70 20.21
N SER A 427 -12.86 -5.19 19.00
CA SER A 427 -13.49 -6.40 18.46
C SER A 427 -13.19 -7.61 19.35
N CYS A 428 -11.93 -7.82 19.76
CA CYS A 428 -11.55 -8.95 20.62
C CYS A 428 -12.35 -8.94 21.94
N LEU A 429 -12.48 -7.78 22.58
CA LEU A 429 -13.23 -7.61 23.83
C LEU A 429 -14.76 -7.73 23.66
N GLN A 430 -15.29 -7.56 22.45
CA GLN A 430 -16.73 -7.64 22.18
C GLN A 430 -17.19 -9.00 21.63
N THR A 431 -16.38 -9.67 20.79
CA THR A 431 -16.80 -10.88 20.07
C THR A 431 -16.32 -12.19 20.70
N ASP A 432 -15.22 -12.19 21.46
CA ASP A 432 -14.60 -13.41 21.97
C ASP A 432 -14.82 -13.63 23.48
N VAL A 433 -15.78 -12.93 24.08
CA VAL A 433 -16.13 -13.02 25.52
C VAL A 433 -16.45 -14.46 25.95
N GLU A 434 -16.99 -15.29 25.05
CA GLU A 434 -17.30 -16.70 25.33
C GLU A 434 -16.12 -17.66 25.13
N LYS A 435 -15.03 -17.22 24.49
CA LYS A 435 -13.89 -18.08 24.08
C LYS A 435 -12.59 -17.75 24.80
N ALA A 436 -12.43 -16.53 25.31
CA ALA A 436 -11.20 -16.07 25.93
C ALA A 436 -11.32 -16.01 27.46
N VAL A 437 -10.27 -16.47 28.16
CA VAL A 437 -10.09 -16.21 29.59
C VAL A 437 -9.39 -14.86 29.70
N PHE A 438 -10.15 -13.78 29.70
CA PHE A 438 -9.60 -12.44 29.94
C PHE A 438 -9.24 -12.24 31.42
N PRO A 439 -8.31 -11.32 31.74
CA PRO A 439 -8.13 -10.82 33.09
C PRO A 439 -9.46 -10.39 33.72
N PRO A 440 -9.70 -10.67 35.01
CA PRO A 440 -11.03 -10.58 35.62
C PRO A 440 -11.66 -9.18 35.57
N ASN A 441 -10.84 -8.12 35.54
CA ASN A 441 -11.32 -6.73 35.53
C ASN A 441 -11.31 -6.09 34.14
N LEU A 442 -10.70 -6.72 33.13
CA LEU A 442 -10.41 -6.08 31.84
C LEU A 442 -11.68 -5.59 31.14
N LEU A 443 -12.75 -6.41 31.14
CA LEU A 443 -14.02 -6.02 30.51
C LEU A 443 -14.73 -4.90 31.28
N THR A 444 -14.64 -4.90 32.61
CA THR A 444 -15.19 -3.84 33.45
C THR A 444 -14.45 -2.53 33.17
N GLU A 445 -13.12 -2.55 33.21
CA GLU A 445 -12.26 -1.39 32.94
C GLU A 445 -12.44 -0.88 31.50
N TRP A 446 -12.64 -1.77 30.52
CA TRP A 446 -12.97 -1.39 29.15
C TRP A 446 -14.26 -0.55 29.12
N ASN A 447 -15.33 -1.06 29.72
CA ASN A 447 -16.64 -0.41 29.68
C ASN A 447 -16.70 0.88 30.52
N GLU A 448 -16.01 0.90 31.67
CA GLU A 448 -16.11 1.99 32.65
C GLU A 448 -15.02 3.06 32.51
N PHE A 449 -13.87 2.75 31.91
CA PHE A 449 -12.71 3.67 31.89
C PHE A 449 -12.10 3.85 30.50
N PHE A 450 -11.60 2.76 29.89
CA PHE A 450 -10.82 2.89 28.65
C PHE A 450 -11.67 3.36 27.47
N SER A 451 -12.89 2.83 27.31
CA SER A 451 -13.75 3.18 26.18
C SER A 451 -14.18 4.65 26.21
N GLU A 452 -14.39 5.25 27.38
CA GLU A 452 -14.71 6.68 27.50
C GLU A 452 -13.58 7.55 26.97
N GLY A 453 -12.35 7.32 27.45
CA GLY A 453 -11.17 8.08 27.02
C GLY A 453 -10.90 7.94 25.52
N ILE A 454 -11.16 6.76 24.94
CA ILE A 454 -10.96 6.49 23.52
C ILE A 454 -12.05 7.15 22.66
N PHE A 455 -13.31 6.80 22.89
CA PHE A 455 -14.40 7.22 22.02
C PHE A 455 -14.84 8.66 22.27
N GLY A 456 -14.54 9.21 23.45
CA GLY A 456 -14.68 10.64 23.74
C GLY A 456 -13.87 11.52 22.79
N ALA A 457 -12.66 11.10 22.41
CA ALA A 457 -11.82 11.80 21.44
C ALA A 457 -12.12 11.38 19.99
N LEU A 458 -12.32 10.08 19.75
CA LEU A 458 -12.39 9.54 18.39
C LEU A 458 -13.72 9.88 17.67
N LEU A 459 -14.84 9.91 18.39
CA LEU A 459 -16.15 10.19 17.78
C LEU A 459 -16.23 11.63 17.24
N PRO A 460 -15.85 12.69 18.00
CA PRO A 460 -15.73 14.03 17.44
C PRO A 460 -14.75 14.14 16.28
N LEU A 461 -13.62 13.43 16.36
CA LEU A 461 -12.62 13.41 15.29
C LEU A 461 -13.19 12.82 14.00
N PHE A 462 -13.93 11.72 14.08
CA PHE A 462 -14.59 11.09 12.94
C PHE A 462 -15.56 12.06 12.26
N VAL A 463 -16.47 12.69 13.01
CA VAL A 463 -17.43 13.65 12.47
C VAL A 463 -16.71 14.84 11.83
N LYS A 464 -15.77 15.48 12.54
CA LYS A 464 -14.98 16.62 12.03
C LYS A 464 -14.22 16.25 10.74
N THR A 465 -13.63 15.06 10.69
CA THR A 465 -12.85 14.63 9.52
C THR A 465 -13.73 14.34 8.32
N ALA A 466 -14.89 13.71 8.52
CA ALA A 466 -15.86 13.44 7.47
C ALA A 466 -16.46 14.73 6.88
N ASP A 467 -16.88 15.67 7.74
CA ASP A 467 -17.45 16.95 7.31
C ASP A 467 -16.47 17.79 6.48
N ASN A 468 -15.17 17.73 6.83
CA ASN A 468 -14.12 18.47 6.13
C ASN A 468 -13.77 17.87 4.75
N HIS A 469 -14.21 16.65 4.41
CA HIS A 469 -13.77 15.92 3.20
C HIS A 469 -14.94 15.40 2.36
N THR A 470 -15.87 16.30 2.06
CA THR A 470 -17.03 16.03 1.18
C THR A 470 -16.71 16.13 -0.31
N GLU A 471 -15.58 16.72 -0.69
CA GLU A 471 -15.17 16.89 -2.09
C GLU A 471 -13.71 16.46 -2.31
N SER A 472 -13.40 15.85 -3.46
CA SER A 472 -12.04 15.50 -3.92
C SER A 472 -11.22 14.64 -2.93
N ILE A 473 -11.75 13.48 -2.56
CA ILE A 473 -11.08 12.52 -1.66
C ILE A 473 -9.86 11.87 -2.34
N THR A 474 -8.68 12.08 -1.75
CA THR A 474 -7.45 11.37 -2.15
C THR A 474 -7.42 9.96 -1.55
N GLY A 475 -6.57 9.07 -2.07
CA GLY A 475 -6.42 7.72 -1.51
C GLY A 475 -5.98 7.71 -0.04
N GLN A 476 -5.13 8.65 0.37
CA GLN A 476 -4.73 8.80 1.78
C GLN A 476 -5.90 9.20 2.68
N ILE A 477 -6.67 10.21 2.25
CA ILE A 477 -7.86 10.66 3.01
C ILE A 477 -8.91 9.56 3.05
N TYR A 478 -9.10 8.79 1.97
CA TYR A 478 -9.96 7.62 1.98
C TYR A 478 -9.52 6.58 3.03
N LEU A 479 -8.23 6.25 3.12
CA LEU A 479 -7.72 5.32 4.14
C LEU A 479 -7.91 5.86 5.56
N LEU A 480 -7.74 7.16 5.76
CA LEU A 480 -8.01 7.83 7.04
C LEU A 480 -9.48 7.72 7.44
N LEU A 481 -10.39 8.13 6.55
CA LEU A 481 -11.83 8.03 6.77
C LEU A 481 -12.27 6.59 7.00
N LYS A 482 -11.75 5.64 6.22
CA LYS A 482 -11.99 4.21 6.41
C LYS A 482 -11.55 3.73 7.79
N SER A 483 -10.36 4.11 8.23
CA SER A 483 -9.81 3.68 9.51
C SER A 483 -10.62 4.25 10.69
N LEU A 484 -10.92 5.55 10.66
CA LEU A 484 -11.79 6.20 11.64
C LEU A 484 -13.18 5.54 11.69
N SER A 485 -13.78 5.32 10.51
CA SER A 485 -15.10 4.69 10.38
C SER A 485 -15.13 3.29 11.00
N MET A 486 -14.13 2.45 10.70
CA MET A 486 -14.05 1.10 11.26
C MET A 486 -13.87 1.11 12.77
N SER A 487 -13.15 2.09 13.32
CA SER A 487 -12.98 2.22 14.76
C SER A 487 -14.25 2.71 15.45
N VAL A 488 -14.96 3.71 14.92
CA VAL A 488 -16.22 4.18 15.53
C VAL A 488 -17.35 3.15 15.45
N CYS A 489 -17.30 2.20 14.50
CA CYS A 489 -18.21 1.04 14.52
C CYS A 489 -18.08 0.19 15.79
N GLN A 490 -16.94 0.27 16.50
CA GLN A 490 -16.69 -0.45 17.74
C GLN A 490 -17.10 0.35 18.98
N CYS A 491 -17.65 1.56 18.82
CA CYS A 491 -18.04 2.43 19.92
C CYS A 491 -19.18 1.80 20.75
N PRO A 492 -19.00 1.57 22.06
CA PRO A 492 -20.07 1.07 22.91
C PRO A 492 -21.25 2.05 22.95
N LYS A 493 -22.48 1.52 22.99
CA LYS A 493 -23.72 2.33 23.02
C LYS A 493 -23.67 3.46 24.04
N GLN A 494 -23.16 3.19 25.25
CA GLN A 494 -23.07 4.21 26.31
C GLN A 494 -22.22 5.40 25.88
N GLN A 495 -21.09 5.15 25.22
CA GLN A 495 -20.20 6.21 24.73
C GLN A 495 -20.79 6.98 23.54
N VAL A 496 -21.70 6.36 22.77
CA VAL A 496 -22.48 7.06 21.74
C VAL A 496 -23.49 8.02 22.37
N LEU A 497 -24.16 7.61 23.46
CA LEU A 497 -25.11 8.45 24.19
C LEU A 497 -24.42 9.60 24.96
N ASP A 498 -23.23 9.33 25.51
CA ASP A 498 -22.43 10.27 26.32
C ASP A 498 -21.38 11.06 25.51
N HIS A 499 -21.60 11.19 24.19
CA HIS A 499 -20.65 11.76 23.25
C HIS A 499 -20.15 13.16 23.63
N LYS A 500 -18.97 13.53 23.13
CA LYS A 500 -18.38 14.87 23.30
C LYS A 500 -18.49 15.79 22.07
N LEU A 501 -19.44 15.51 21.16
CA LEU A 501 -19.71 16.34 19.98
C LEU A 501 -20.11 17.77 20.38
N ALA A 502 -19.69 18.75 19.58
CA ALA A 502 -20.09 20.14 19.76
C ALA A 502 -21.61 20.28 19.58
N ALA A 503 -22.26 21.08 20.43
CA ALA A 503 -23.71 21.26 20.40
C ALA A 503 -24.20 21.68 19.00
N TYR A 504 -25.16 20.94 18.45
CA TYR A 504 -25.75 21.21 17.14
C TYR A 504 -27.25 20.98 17.20
N LEU A 505 -27.97 22.04 17.60
CA LEU A 505 -29.42 22.05 17.73
C LEU A 505 -30.04 22.90 16.62
N LYS A 506 -31.18 22.47 16.09
CA LYS A 506 -31.96 23.20 15.08
C LYS A 506 -33.12 23.90 15.76
N ALA A 507 -33.29 25.20 15.51
CA ALA A 507 -34.26 26.03 16.22
C ALA A 507 -35.73 25.66 15.96
N ASP A 508 -35.99 24.90 14.90
CA ASP A 508 -37.30 24.42 14.46
C ASP A 508 -37.58 22.96 14.85
N ASP A 509 -36.69 22.31 15.61
CA ASP A 509 -36.84 20.90 16.01
C ASP A 509 -37.78 20.76 17.23
N SER A 510 -38.93 20.11 17.02
CA SER A 510 -39.94 19.84 18.04
C SER A 510 -39.96 18.37 18.50
N SER A 511 -38.87 17.63 18.29
CA SER A 511 -38.83 16.16 18.42
C SER A 511 -38.96 15.60 19.85
N GLY A 512 -39.00 16.44 20.89
CA GLY A 512 -39.07 15.99 22.30
C GLY A 512 -37.82 15.24 22.80
N LEU A 513 -36.81 15.06 21.95
CA LEU A 513 -35.58 14.35 22.26
C LEU A 513 -34.66 15.20 23.16
N PRO A 514 -33.85 14.58 24.05
CA PRO A 514 -32.82 15.31 24.79
C PRO A 514 -31.83 16.02 23.86
N ASN A 515 -31.33 17.19 24.27
CA ASN A 515 -30.38 17.99 23.47
C ASN A 515 -29.13 17.21 23.04
N SER A 516 -28.63 16.30 23.88
CA SER A 516 -27.49 15.43 23.53
C SER A 516 -27.85 14.56 22.32
N LEU A 517 -28.99 13.86 22.40
CA LEU A 517 -29.45 13.00 21.32
C LEU A 517 -29.77 13.77 20.03
N GLN A 518 -30.37 14.96 20.12
CA GLN A 518 -30.55 15.84 18.95
C GLN A 518 -29.21 16.24 18.33
N THR A 519 -28.22 16.61 19.15
CA THR A 519 -26.87 16.96 18.69
C THR A 519 -26.23 15.78 17.94
N LEU A 520 -26.30 14.57 18.51
CA LEU A 520 -25.81 13.35 17.87
C LEU A 520 -26.47 13.15 16.49
N LEU A 521 -27.80 13.17 16.43
CA LEU A 521 -28.55 12.94 15.20
C LEU A 521 -28.24 14.01 14.14
N ASN A 522 -28.10 15.27 14.53
CA ASN A 522 -27.80 16.36 13.61
C ASN A 522 -26.40 16.28 13.01
N HIS A 523 -25.42 15.73 13.74
CA HIS A 523 -24.09 15.44 13.22
C HIS A 523 -24.02 14.17 12.39
N VAL A 524 -24.62 13.07 12.86
CA VAL A 524 -24.37 11.73 12.30
C VAL A 524 -25.33 11.38 11.15
N CYS A 525 -26.59 11.81 11.19
CA CYS A 525 -27.54 11.50 10.11
C CYS A 525 -27.09 12.00 8.71
N PRO A 526 -26.55 13.22 8.55
CA PRO A 526 -26.03 13.67 7.25
C PRO A 526 -24.95 12.75 6.66
N LEU A 527 -24.13 12.14 7.52
CA LEU A 527 -23.04 11.24 7.11
C LEU A 527 -23.52 9.95 6.44
N LEU A 528 -24.80 9.57 6.60
CA LEU A 528 -25.40 8.45 5.86
C LEU A 528 -25.41 8.66 4.34
N SER A 529 -25.29 9.92 3.88
CA SER A 529 -25.26 10.28 2.46
C SER A 529 -23.86 10.68 1.96
N HIS A 530 -22.82 10.42 2.74
CA HIS A 530 -21.44 10.77 2.39
C HIS A 530 -20.91 9.98 1.18
N ASP A 531 -20.04 10.54 0.34
CA ASP A 531 -19.52 9.87 -0.87
C ASP A 531 -18.64 8.62 -0.58
N VAL A 532 -18.09 8.55 0.63
CA VAL A 532 -17.29 7.40 1.11
C VAL A 532 -18.19 6.42 1.83
N ARG A 533 -18.30 5.19 1.29
CA ARG A 533 -19.11 4.11 1.84
C ARG A 533 -18.78 3.78 3.30
N GLU A 534 -17.50 3.82 3.66
CA GLU A 534 -17.04 3.51 5.01
C GLU A 534 -17.58 4.51 6.02
N VAL A 535 -17.65 5.80 5.67
CA VAL A 535 -18.26 6.85 6.51
C VAL A 535 -19.74 6.56 6.71
N GLN A 536 -20.46 6.18 5.64
CA GLN A 536 -21.87 5.80 5.74
C GLN A 536 -22.07 4.61 6.69
N LEU A 537 -21.20 3.61 6.63
CA LEU A 537 -21.25 2.44 7.52
C LEU A 537 -20.96 2.82 8.97
N GLY A 538 -19.94 3.67 9.22
CA GLY A 538 -19.66 4.21 10.55
C GLY A 538 -20.85 4.94 11.15
N ALA A 539 -21.45 5.85 10.37
CA ALA A 539 -22.66 6.57 10.77
C ALA A 539 -23.85 5.63 11.04
N PHE A 540 -24.07 4.65 10.16
CA PHE A 540 -25.11 3.65 10.33
C PHE A 540 -24.94 2.86 11.63
N HIS A 541 -23.74 2.37 11.94
CA HIS A 541 -23.50 1.59 13.16
C HIS A 541 -23.74 2.41 14.43
N LEU A 542 -23.29 3.66 14.46
CA LEU A 542 -23.54 4.59 15.58
C LEU A 542 -25.03 4.80 15.78
N LEU A 543 -25.77 5.12 14.71
CA LEU A 543 -27.21 5.34 14.78
C LEU A 543 -27.97 4.06 15.14
N TYR A 544 -27.60 2.93 14.55
CA TYR A 544 -28.23 1.64 14.81
C TYR A 544 -28.14 1.26 16.30
N SER A 545 -27.03 1.61 16.96
CA SER A 545 -26.84 1.32 18.40
C SER A 545 -27.82 2.06 19.32
N ILE A 546 -28.32 3.24 18.89
CA ILE A 546 -29.21 4.09 19.70
C ILE A 546 -30.69 3.97 19.31
N ILE A 547 -31.03 3.39 18.15
CA ILE A 547 -32.44 3.21 17.72
C ILE A 547 -33.33 2.59 18.82
N PRO A 548 -32.88 1.57 19.58
CA PRO A 548 -33.70 0.98 20.65
C PRO A 548 -34.09 1.96 21.77
N GLU A 549 -33.35 3.05 21.94
CA GLU A 549 -33.59 4.08 22.98
C GLU A 549 -34.61 5.13 22.54
N LEU A 550 -34.87 5.30 21.23
CA LEU A 550 -35.75 6.36 20.73
C LEU A 550 -37.21 6.25 21.20
N PRO A 551 -37.83 5.04 21.27
CA PRO A 551 -39.24 4.93 21.65
C PRO A 551 -39.60 5.41 23.05
N GLN A 552 -38.63 5.52 23.98
CA GLN A 552 -38.92 5.99 25.34
C GLN A 552 -39.25 7.49 25.38
N TYR A 553 -38.63 8.27 24.50
CA TYR A 553 -38.83 9.72 24.42
C TYR A 553 -40.14 10.10 23.71
N GLU A 554 -40.68 9.21 22.85
CA GLU A 554 -42.01 9.40 22.26
C GLU A 554 -43.13 9.25 23.30
N LYS A 555 -42.94 8.41 24.33
CA LYS A 555 -43.92 8.20 25.41
C LYS A 555 -43.95 9.35 26.41
N GLU A 556 -42.78 9.83 26.83
CA GLU A 556 -42.66 10.97 27.75
C GLU A 556 -43.29 12.26 27.18
N SER A 557 -43.23 12.44 25.85
CA SER A 557 -43.89 13.58 25.18
C SER A 557 -45.42 13.54 25.23
N LYS A 558 -46.04 12.35 25.42
CA LYS A 558 -47.49 12.18 25.49
C LYS A 558 -48.01 12.27 26.93
N ASP A 559 -47.29 11.70 27.88
CA ASP A 559 -47.68 11.74 29.29
C ASP A 559 -47.56 13.16 29.89
N SER A 560 -46.56 13.95 29.46
CA SER A 560 -46.41 15.36 29.87
C SER A 560 -47.56 16.26 29.37
N THR A 561 -48.13 15.98 28.20
CA THR A 561 -49.33 16.68 27.72
C THR A 561 -50.63 16.23 28.40
N GLU A 562 -50.69 15.04 29.00
CA GLU A 562 -51.88 14.58 29.74
C GLU A 562 -51.88 15.08 31.20
N GLU A 563 -50.70 15.26 31.83
CA GLU A 563 -50.59 15.87 33.17
C GLU A 563 -50.83 17.39 33.20
N GLU A 564 -50.58 18.13 32.09
CA GLU A 564 -50.93 19.55 31.99
C GLU A 564 -52.43 19.82 31.73
N VAL A 565 -53.24 18.76 31.55
CA VAL A 565 -54.70 18.85 31.26
C VAL A 565 -55.55 18.30 32.42
N SER A 566 -54.95 17.87 33.53
CA SER A 566 -55.63 17.48 34.78
C SER A 566 -55.45 18.52 35.89
#